data_AF-A0A8S8XAX5-F1
#
_entry.id   AF-A0A8S8XAX5-F1
#
_cell.length_a   1.000
_cell.length_b   1.000
_cell.length_c   1.000
_cell.angle_alpha   90.00
_cell.angle_beta   90.00
_cell.angle_gamma   90.00
#
_symmetry.space_group_name_H-M   'P 1'
#
loop_
_entity.id
_entity.type
_entity.pdbx_description
1 polymer ?
#
loop_
_entity_poly.entity_id
_entity_poly.type
_entity_poly.pdbx_seq_one_letter_code
_entity_poly.pdbx_strand_id
1 'polypeptide(L)'
;MSLLRAATFAFALAATLTGCAQQDPQQVVSRFLAGADVGGYGRLPRAGVKAEPPEAPSVHGTLAYRERIALPPGAIAEVELVEAAKNGRVVATTRVPVTGQMPIAFTLTPAENALAPHRLYALRARLLVDGKVLFQTDGKRPVAVSASSGAVELLLVAARR
;
A
#
# COMPACT_ATOMS: atom_id res chain seq x y z
N MET A 1 12.50 49.76 34.57
CA MET A 1 12.14 50.67 33.45
C MET A 1 11.92 49.78 32.23
N SER A 2 10.83 49.83 31.44
CA SER A 2 10.16 50.99 30.81
C SER A 2 11.14 51.71 29.88
N LEU A 3 10.91 51.95 28.59
CA LEU A 3 9.76 52.45 27.80
C LEU A 3 9.96 51.98 26.32
N LEU A 4 9.14 52.21 25.29
CA LEU A 4 7.69 52.44 25.02
C LEU A 4 7.59 52.72 23.47
N ARG A 5 6.38 52.88 22.90
CA ARG A 5 6.06 53.27 21.49
C ARG A 5 6.21 52.10 20.49
N ALA A 6 5.20 51.61 19.76
CA ALA A 6 3.84 52.05 19.41
C ALA A 6 3.69 53.12 18.30
N ALA A 7 2.66 52.92 17.46
CA ALA A 7 2.35 53.59 16.18
C ALA A 7 3.34 53.25 15.03
N THR A 8 2.94 53.19 13.75
CA THR A 8 1.73 53.77 13.12
C THR A 8 1.04 52.78 12.16
N PHE A 9 -0.29 52.74 12.17
CA PHE A 9 -1.12 52.08 11.16
C PHE A 9 -1.12 52.91 9.86
N ALA A 10 -0.89 52.27 8.71
CA ALA A 10 -1.15 52.84 7.39
C ALA A 10 -2.07 51.89 6.61
N PHE A 11 -3.28 52.34 6.31
CA PHE A 11 -4.37 51.49 5.79
C PHE A 11 -4.70 51.89 4.35
N ALA A 12 -4.26 51.07 3.39
CA ALA A 12 -4.67 51.16 1.98
C ALA A 12 -4.46 49.80 1.30
N LEU A 13 -5.22 49.33 0.33
CA LEU A 13 -6.57 49.61 -0.20
C LEU A 13 -6.63 48.73 -1.47
N ALA A 14 -7.68 47.91 -1.64
CA ALA A 14 -7.90 47.07 -2.84
C ALA A 14 -6.85 45.94 -3.07
N ALA A 15 -7.09 44.90 -3.88
CA ALA A 15 -8.29 44.60 -4.68
C ALA A 15 -8.63 43.08 -4.72
N THR A 16 -9.94 42.79 -4.71
CA THR A 16 -10.65 41.74 -5.47
C THR A 16 -9.97 40.41 -5.87
N LEU A 17 -10.66 39.32 -5.47
CA LEU A 17 -10.99 38.15 -6.30
C LEU A 17 -9.86 37.18 -6.74
N THR A 18 -9.73 36.09 -5.98
CA THR A 18 -9.81 34.73 -6.55
C THR A 18 -10.65 33.89 -5.59
N GLY A 19 -11.72 33.29 -6.11
CA GLY A 19 -12.79 32.74 -5.26
C GLY A 19 -12.48 31.36 -4.66
N CYS A 20 -12.89 31.15 -3.42
CA CYS A 20 -13.00 29.82 -2.84
C CYS A 20 -14.13 29.05 -3.56
N ALA A 21 -13.77 28.09 -4.43
CA ALA A 21 -14.72 27.19 -5.08
C ALA A 21 -15.20 26.12 -4.09
N GLN A 22 -16.02 26.53 -3.12
CA GLN A 22 -16.67 25.63 -2.17
C GLN A 22 -17.66 24.72 -2.91
N GLN A 23 -17.67 23.43 -2.58
CA GLN A 23 -18.46 22.42 -3.30
C GLN A 23 -19.89 22.31 -2.75
N ASP A 24 -20.87 22.56 -3.61
CA ASP A 24 -22.30 22.28 -3.36
C ASP A 24 -22.73 20.94 -3.99
N PRO A 25 -22.98 19.88 -3.21
CA PRO A 25 -23.74 18.72 -3.64
C PRO A 25 -25.26 18.97 -3.55
N GLN A 26 -26.09 18.07 -4.10
CA GLN A 26 -27.57 18.04 -3.99
C GLN A 26 -28.41 18.90 -4.99
N GLN A 27 -28.03 19.00 -6.27
CA GLN A 27 -28.94 19.50 -7.34
C GLN A 27 -28.90 18.67 -8.66
N VAL A 28 -28.79 17.34 -8.57
CA VAL A 28 -28.83 16.41 -9.72
C VAL A 28 -30.14 15.62 -9.81
N VAL A 29 -31.28 16.30 -9.65
CA VAL A 29 -32.62 15.74 -9.89
C VAL A 29 -33.46 16.78 -10.65
N SER A 30 -34.35 16.32 -11.54
CA SER A 30 -35.42 17.11 -12.18
C SER A 30 -35.02 18.16 -13.24
N ARG A 31 -34.47 17.73 -14.39
CA ARG A 31 -34.73 18.41 -15.69
C ARG A 31 -34.31 17.59 -16.94
N PHE A 32 -35.15 16.64 -17.35
CA PHE A 32 -35.16 16.14 -18.74
C PHE A 32 -36.56 15.68 -19.13
N LEU A 33 -37.17 16.38 -20.09
CA LEU A 33 -38.34 16.00 -20.88
C LEU A 33 -38.19 16.58 -22.29
N ALA A 34 -38.87 15.96 -23.26
CA ALA A 34 -38.72 16.12 -24.72
C ALA A 34 -37.39 15.58 -25.30
N GLY A 35 -37.38 14.80 -26.39
CA GLY A 35 -38.50 14.06 -27.02
C GLY A 35 -38.35 13.86 -28.54
N ALA A 36 -38.35 12.58 -28.99
CA ALA A 36 -38.26 12.14 -30.40
C ALA A 36 -36.95 12.55 -31.13
N ASP A 37 -36.41 11.89 -32.16
CA ASP A 37 -36.64 10.56 -32.77
C ASP A 37 -35.25 10.08 -33.33
N VAL A 38 -34.99 8.98 -34.06
CA VAL A 38 -35.77 8.00 -34.84
C VAL A 38 -35.24 6.57 -34.53
N GLY A 39 -36.05 5.54 -34.80
CA GLY A 39 -35.65 4.14 -34.62
C GLY A 39 -34.48 3.67 -35.51
N GLY A 40 -33.58 2.87 -34.94
CA GLY A 40 -32.46 2.27 -35.68
C GLY A 40 -31.46 1.52 -34.80
N TYR A 41 -31.72 0.23 -34.55
CA TYR A 41 -30.81 -0.76 -33.96
C TYR A 41 -30.22 -0.40 -32.58
N GLY A 42 -30.69 -1.09 -31.53
CA GLY A 42 -30.19 -0.93 -30.16
C GLY A 42 -28.74 -1.41 -29.96
N ARG A 43 -27.78 -0.69 -30.54
CA ARG A 43 -26.37 -0.78 -30.18
C ARG A 43 -26.27 -0.22 -28.76
N LEU A 44 -26.27 -1.13 -27.78
CA LEU A 44 -26.03 -0.82 -26.38
C LEU A 44 -24.90 0.21 -26.29
N PRO A 45 -25.04 1.29 -25.49
CA PRO A 45 -23.87 2.05 -25.12
C PRO A 45 -22.95 1.06 -24.40
N ARG A 46 -21.86 0.68 -25.07
CA ARG A 46 -20.72 0.03 -24.43
C ARG A 46 -20.09 1.11 -23.55
N ALA A 47 -20.75 1.37 -22.42
CA ALA A 47 -20.33 2.27 -21.38
C ALA A 47 -18.85 1.99 -21.18
N GLY A 48 -18.05 3.05 -21.25
CA GLY A 48 -16.61 2.91 -21.25
C GLY A 48 -16.20 2.20 -19.97
N VAL A 49 -15.90 0.90 -20.08
CA VAL A 49 -14.99 0.24 -19.16
C VAL A 49 -13.66 0.91 -19.43
N LYS A 50 -13.49 2.08 -18.80
CA LYS A 50 -12.21 2.58 -18.33
C LYS A 50 -11.59 1.36 -17.69
N ALA A 51 -10.61 0.78 -18.37
CA ALA A 51 -9.81 -0.27 -17.82
C ALA A 51 -9.03 0.41 -16.70
N GLU A 52 -9.62 0.40 -15.50
CA GLU A 52 -8.86 0.42 -14.27
C GLU A 52 -7.77 -0.63 -14.49
N PRO A 53 -6.48 -0.24 -14.56
CA PRO A 53 -5.42 -1.22 -14.77
C PRO A 53 -5.58 -2.23 -13.63
N PRO A 54 -5.68 -3.54 -13.96
CA PRO A 54 -6.17 -4.55 -13.02
C PRO A 54 -5.37 -4.44 -11.73
N GLU A 55 -6.06 -4.15 -10.62
CA GLU A 55 -5.44 -3.63 -9.40
C GLU A 55 -4.29 -4.56 -8.97
N ALA A 56 -3.05 -4.07 -9.14
CA ALA A 56 -1.87 -4.92 -9.09
C ALA A 56 -1.80 -5.57 -7.70
N PRO A 57 -1.88 -6.91 -7.60
CA PRO A 57 -2.25 -7.56 -6.35
C PRO A 57 -1.18 -7.30 -5.28
N SER A 58 -1.56 -6.62 -4.21
CA SER A 58 -0.65 -6.14 -3.17
C SER A 58 -0.77 -6.98 -1.89
N VAL A 59 0.32 -7.67 -1.53
CA VAL A 59 0.41 -8.40 -0.27
C VAL A 59 0.93 -7.45 0.80
N HIS A 60 0.07 -7.08 1.74
CA HIS A 60 0.41 -6.23 2.88
C HIS A 60 0.64 -7.06 4.14
N GLY A 61 1.54 -6.61 5.00
CA GLY A 61 1.77 -7.30 6.26
C GLY A 61 2.69 -6.57 7.22
N THR A 62 2.93 -7.22 8.36
CA THR A 62 3.81 -6.76 9.44
C THR A 62 4.87 -7.80 9.76
N LEU A 63 6.10 -7.34 9.99
CA LEU A 63 7.20 -8.13 10.53
C LEU A 63 7.29 -7.87 12.03
N ALA A 64 7.23 -8.93 12.83
CA ALA A 64 7.39 -8.87 14.28
C ALA A 64 8.36 -9.96 14.74
N TYR A 65 9.01 -9.76 15.89
CA TYR A 65 9.88 -10.77 16.50
C TYR A 65 9.56 -10.94 17.99
N ARG A 66 9.90 -12.12 18.54
CA ARG A 66 9.59 -12.47 19.94
C ARG A 66 10.72 -12.19 20.94
N GLU A 67 11.96 -12.19 20.48
CA GLU A 67 13.14 -11.96 21.32
C GLU A 67 13.44 -10.46 21.39
N ARG A 68 13.39 -9.85 22.60
CA ARG A 68 13.58 -8.39 22.81
C ARG A 68 15.04 -7.94 22.64
N ILE A 69 15.61 -8.20 21.48
CA ILE A 69 16.96 -7.79 21.09
C ILE A 69 16.89 -6.41 20.43
N ALA A 70 17.90 -5.58 20.67
CA ALA A 70 18.07 -4.32 19.95
C ALA A 70 18.54 -4.63 18.52
N LEU A 71 17.72 -4.23 17.54
CA LEU A 71 18.02 -4.36 16.12
C LEU A 71 19.27 -3.53 15.77
N PRO A 72 20.31 -4.12 15.14
CA PRO A 72 21.46 -3.34 14.68
C PRO A 72 21.05 -2.27 13.65
N PRO A 73 21.66 -1.08 13.68
CA PRO A 73 21.45 -0.08 12.64
C PRO A 73 21.92 -0.62 11.28
N GLY A 74 21.24 -0.23 10.19
CA GLY A 74 21.55 -0.72 8.84
C GLY A 74 20.97 -2.10 8.51
N ALA A 75 20.12 -2.67 9.37
CA ALA A 75 19.42 -3.91 9.06
C ALA A 75 18.45 -3.74 7.87
N ILE A 76 18.35 -4.77 7.04
CA ILE A 76 17.46 -4.83 5.87
C ILE A 76 16.55 -6.05 6.02
N ALA A 77 15.24 -5.82 6.02
CA ALA A 77 14.24 -6.88 5.93
C ALA A 77 13.99 -7.23 4.47
N GLU A 78 14.39 -8.43 4.06
CA GLU A 78 14.08 -9.01 2.75
C GLU A 78 12.85 -9.92 2.90
N VAL A 79 11.76 -9.60 2.21
CA VAL A 79 10.55 -10.43 2.21
C VAL A 79 10.35 -11.02 0.83
N GLU A 80 10.42 -12.34 0.75
CA GLU A 80 10.18 -13.13 -0.44
C GLU A 80 8.77 -13.71 -0.41
N LEU A 81 8.05 -13.61 -1.52
CA LEU A 81 6.86 -14.41 -1.80
C LEU A 81 7.30 -15.66 -2.57
N VAL A 82 6.99 -16.85 -2.04
CA VAL A 82 7.46 -18.14 -2.57
C VAL A 82 6.24 -19.02 -2.84
N GLU A 83 6.24 -19.79 -3.94
CA GLU A 83 5.18 -20.79 -4.16
C GLU A 83 5.26 -21.91 -3.11
N ALA A 84 4.13 -22.30 -2.51
CA ALA A 84 4.05 -23.33 -1.47
C ALA A 84 4.10 -24.77 -2.06
N ALA A 85 5.08 -25.02 -2.91
CA ALA A 85 5.34 -26.30 -3.57
C ALA A 85 6.68 -26.90 -3.11
N LYS A 86 6.89 -28.21 -3.34
CA LYS A 86 8.12 -28.93 -2.94
C LYS A 86 9.41 -28.29 -3.47
N ASN A 87 9.33 -27.69 -4.67
CA ASN A 87 10.41 -26.94 -5.32
C ASN A 87 10.02 -25.45 -5.50
N GLY A 88 9.44 -24.85 -4.46
CA GLY A 88 8.84 -23.51 -4.50
C GLY A 88 9.75 -22.41 -5.06
N ARG A 89 9.32 -21.80 -6.17
CA ARG A 89 10.02 -20.67 -6.81
C ARG A 89 9.71 -19.36 -6.06
N VAL A 90 10.70 -18.47 -5.96
CA VAL A 90 10.49 -17.07 -5.55
C VAL A 90 9.73 -16.33 -6.66
N VAL A 91 8.55 -15.85 -6.32
CA VAL A 91 7.59 -15.17 -7.21
C VAL A 91 7.89 -13.68 -7.28
N ALA A 92 8.16 -13.08 -6.13
CA ALA A 92 8.52 -11.67 -5.96
C ALA A 92 9.33 -11.47 -4.68
N THR A 93 10.06 -10.36 -4.59
CA THR A 93 10.89 -10.00 -3.44
C THR A 93 10.83 -8.50 -3.21
N THR A 94 10.68 -8.08 -1.95
CA THR A 94 10.80 -6.69 -1.54
C THR A 94 11.89 -6.56 -0.46
N ARG A 95 12.52 -5.38 -0.36
CA ARG A 95 13.55 -5.08 0.64
C ARG A 95 13.21 -3.77 1.33
N VAL A 96 13.04 -3.83 2.64
CA VAL A 96 12.65 -2.70 3.50
C VAL A 96 13.82 -2.39 4.45
N PRO A 97 14.37 -1.16 4.45
CA PRO A 97 15.37 -0.75 5.43
C PRO A 97 14.72 -0.63 6.82
N VAL A 98 15.40 -1.11 7.85
CA VAL A 98 14.83 -1.26 9.20
C VAL A 98 15.44 -0.27 10.17
N THR A 99 14.62 0.65 10.68
CA THR A 99 15.00 1.72 11.64
C THR A 99 15.00 1.28 13.10
N GLY A 100 14.95 -0.03 13.37
CA GLY A 100 14.85 -0.61 14.72
C GLY A 100 13.45 -0.63 15.35
N GLN A 101 12.47 0.05 14.75
CA GLN A 101 11.10 0.16 15.29
C GLN A 101 10.21 -1.00 14.82
N MET A 102 9.76 -1.85 15.74
CA MET A 102 8.77 -2.91 15.47
C MET A 102 7.34 -2.45 15.77
N PRO A 103 6.32 -3.02 15.10
CA PRO A 103 6.42 -3.93 13.95
C PRO A 103 6.75 -3.19 12.64
N ILE A 104 7.49 -3.84 11.73
CA ILE A 104 7.79 -3.25 10.40
C ILE A 104 6.60 -3.52 9.48
N ALA A 105 5.91 -2.50 9.00
CA ALA A 105 4.97 -2.66 7.90
C ALA A 105 5.73 -2.93 6.59
N PHE A 106 5.27 -3.89 5.79
CA PHE A 106 5.77 -4.13 4.44
C PHE A 106 4.61 -4.22 3.44
N THR A 107 4.90 -3.85 2.19
CA THR A 107 4.04 -4.10 1.03
C THR A 107 4.88 -4.81 -0.02
N LEU A 108 4.34 -5.88 -0.58
CA LEU A 108 4.97 -6.71 -1.58
C LEU A 108 3.98 -6.86 -2.74
N THR A 109 4.27 -6.18 -3.86
CA THR A 109 3.43 -6.20 -5.07
C THR A 109 4.05 -7.16 -6.09
N PRO A 110 3.63 -8.44 -6.14
CA PRO A 110 3.92 -9.29 -7.30
C PRO A 110 3.31 -8.71 -8.58
N ALA A 111 3.91 -9.05 -9.73
CA ALA A 111 3.30 -8.74 -11.02
C ALA A 111 1.98 -9.50 -11.18
N GLU A 112 1.02 -8.92 -11.90
CA GLU A 112 -0.34 -9.46 -12.11
C GLU A 112 -0.34 -10.95 -12.50
N ASN A 113 0.46 -11.32 -13.51
CA ASN A 113 0.57 -12.68 -14.03
C ASN A 113 1.41 -13.63 -13.16
N ALA A 114 1.92 -13.20 -12.01
CA ALA A 114 2.76 -13.99 -11.13
C ALA A 114 1.94 -14.72 -10.03
N LEU A 115 0.70 -14.31 -9.77
CA LEU A 115 -0.23 -14.99 -8.86
C LEU A 115 -1.29 -15.80 -9.63
N ALA A 116 -1.03 -17.09 -9.84
CA ALA A 116 -2.06 -18.02 -10.28
C ALA A 116 -3.10 -18.28 -9.17
N PRO A 117 -4.42 -18.18 -9.44
CA PRO A 117 -5.47 -18.23 -8.40
C PRO A 117 -5.68 -19.61 -7.76
N HIS A 118 -5.19 -20.68 -8.40
CA HIS A 118 -5.26 -22.05 -7.90
C HIS A 118 -3.94 -22.52 -7.24
N ARG A 119 -3.01 -21.61 -6.96
CA ARG A 119 -1.76 -21.92 -6.25
C ARG A 119 -1.75 -21.27 -4.88
N LEU A 120 -1.16 -21.97 -3.91
CA LEU A 120 -0.85 -21.45 -2.59
C LEU A 120 0.55 -20.84 -2.62
N TYR A 121 0.72 -19.71 -1.95
CA TYR A 121 2.01 -19.06 -1.73
C TYR A 121 2.31 -19.02 -0.25
N ALA A 122 3.58 -18.87 0.10
CA ALA A 122 4.05 -18.66 1.46
C ALA A 122 5.00 -17.46 1.48
N LEU A 123 4.89 -16.64 2.51
CA LEU A 123 5.83 -15.54 2.74
C LEU A 123 7.04 -16.02 3.56
N ARG A 124 8.23 -15.60 3.16
CA ARG A 124 9.49 -15.84 3.87
C ARG A 124 10.23 -14.51 4.06
N ALA A 125 10.32 -14.05 5.30
CA ALA A 125 11.16 -12.92 5.67
C ALA A 125 12.56 -13.38 6.11
N ARG A 126 13.57 -12.60 5.75
CA ARG A 126 14.93 -12.60 6.31
C ARG A 126 15.27 -11.20 6.80
N LEU A 127 16.09 -11.12 7.83
CA LEU A 127 16.62 -9.87 8.36
C LEU A 127 18.15 -9.93 8.28
N LEU A 128 18.71 -9.10 7.39
CA LEU A 128 20.12 -9.09 7.05
C LEU A 128 20.82 -7.88 7.67
N VAL A 129 22.03 -8.09 8.19
CA VAL A 129 22.97 -7.03 8.64
C VAL A 129 24.34 -7.37 8.05
N ASP A 130 24.99 -6.42 7.38
CA ASP A 130 26.26 -6.63 6.66
C ASP A 130 26.25 -7.86 5.72
N GLY A 131 25.12 -8.08 5.03
CA GLY A 131 24.88 -9.25 4.17
C GLY A 131 24.66 -10.58 4.90
N LYS A 132 24.74 -10.62 6.23
CA LYS A 132 24.55 -11.83 7.06
C LYS A 132 23.10 -11.89 7.55
N VAL A 133 22.43 -13.02 7.33
CA VAL A 133 21.11 -13.28 7.91
C VAL A 133 21.26 -13.44 9.43
N LEU A 134 20.55 -12.61 10.20
CA LEU A 134 20.48 -12.70 11.67
C LEU A 134 19.16 -13.30 12.15
N PHE A 135 18.05 -12.98 11.47
CA PHE A 135 16.72 -13.52 11.78
C PHE A 135 16.01 -13.95 10.50
N GLN A 136 15.06 -14.87 10.62
CA GLN A 136 14.23 -15.37 9.53
C GLN A 136 12.86 -15.84 10.04
N THR A 137 11.87 -15.98 9.17
CA THR A 137 10.55 -16.53 9.53
C THR A 137 10.67 -17.92 10.18
N ASP A 138 9.86 -18.18 11.21
CA ASP A 138 9.75 -19.51 11.85
C ASP A 138 9.22 -20.56 10.86
N GLY A 139 10.12 -21.40 10.34
CA GLY A 139 9.77 -22.49 9.41
C GLY A 139 8.79 -23.54 9.96
N LYS A 140 8.51 -23.54 11.28
CA LYS A 140 7.44 -24.37 11.89
C LYS A 140 6.04 -23.76 11.72
N ARG A 141 5.95 -22.48 11.35
CA ARG A 141 4.70 -21.74 11.09
C ARG A 141 4.82 -20.99 9.76
N PRO A 142 4.85 -21.72 8.62
CA PRO A 142 4.77 -21.10 7.31
C PRO A 142 3.45 -20.33 7.18
N VAL A 143 3.52 -19.05 6.84
CA VAL A 143 2.32 -18.22 6.69
C VAL A 143 1.91 -18.22 5.22
N ALA A 144 0.80 -18.91 4.94
CA ALA A 144 0.25 -19.06 3.60
C ALA A 144 -0.53 -17.81 3.16
N VAL A 145 -0.46 -17.50 1.87
CA VAL A 145 -1.09 -16.33 1.25
C VAL A 145 -1.75 -16.72 -0.07
N SER A 146 -2.96 -16.20 -0.28
CA SER A 146 -3.77 -16.25 -1.50
C SER A 146 -3.98 -14.85 -2.06
N ALA A 147 -4.49 -14.73 -3.28
CA ALA A 147 -4.93 -13.46 -3.87
C ALA A 147 -6.11 -12.79 -3.11
N SER A 148 -6.71 -13.47 -2.13
CA SER A 148 -7.81 -13.00 -1.26
C SER A 148 -7.38 -12.81 0.20
N SER A 149 -6.09 -12.94 0.51
CA SER A 149 -5.59 -12.81 1.89
C SER A 149 -5.43 -11.35 2.30
N GLY A 150 -5.95 -10.99 3.47
CA GLY A 150 -5.77 -9.67 4.07
C GLY A 150 -4.38 -9.46 4.67
N ALA A 151 -4.23 -8.46 5.55
CA ALA A 151 -2.95 -8.13 6.17
C ALA A 151 -2.35 -9.30 6.97
N VAL A 152 -1.07 -9.60 6.73
CA VAL A 152 -0.39 -10.81 7.24
C VAL A 152 0.68 -10.47 8.29
N GLU A 153 0.63 -11.06 9.48
CA GLU A 153 1.76 -10.99 10.44
C GLU A 153 2.78 -12.11 10.18
N LEU A 154 4.06 -11.75 10.12
CA LEU A 154 5.20 -12.65 10.01
C LEU A 154 6.06 -12.59 11.28
N LEU A 155 6.17 -13.73 11.96
CA LEU A 155 7.02 -13.89 13.13
C LEU A 155 8.44 -14.32 12.73
N LEU A 156 9.42 -13.47 13.02
CA LEU A 156 10.84 -13.77 12.89
C LEU A 156 11.41 -14.39 14.18
N VAL A 157 12.35 -15.31 13.98
CA VAL A 157 13.17 -15.98 15.00
C VAL A 157 14.65 -15.89 14.63
N ALA A 158 15.54 -16.00 15.62
CA ALA A 158 16.98 -15.98 15.36
C ALA A 158 17.40 -17.10 14.38
N ALA A 159 18.21 -16.75 13.40
CA ALA A 159 18.73 -17.69 12.41
C ALA A 159 19.79 -18.59 13.09
N ARG A 160 19.40 -19.83 13.39
CA ARG A 160 20.31 -20.83 13.93
C ARG A 160 21.36 -21.20 12.87
N ARG A 161 22.62 -21.15 13.26
CA ARG A 161 23.77 -21.70 12.53
C ARG A 161 24.09 -23.10 13.05
#